data_AF-A0A3N0A6Z0-F1
#
_entry.id   AF-A0A3N0A6Z0-F1
#
_cell.length_a   1.000
_cell.length_b   1.000
_cell.length_c   1.000
_cell.angle_alpha   90.00
_cell.angle_beta   90.00
_cell.angle_gamma   90.00
#
_symmetry.space_group_name_H-M   'P 1'
#
loop_
_entity.id
_entity.type
_entity.pdbx_description
1 polymer ?
#
loop_
_entity_poly.entity_id
_entity_poly.type
_entity_poly.pdbx_seq_one_letter_code
_entity_poly.pdbx_strand_id
1 'polypeptide(L)'
;KWVISGFADSSHPAVQDLKSKLNEKIHSDGSQAVISNLNVTYEIKLNPRRDFSLITYSVLFEGTLTDYVIAVIFNKSLIDLGWRALSVDGPIVIDGIDINIPLNLIRSQEPQVFAHFAGTDAEEILNKPTINADSILERPLTNWHFLFDPTRIIVDEKNFGPDKEMGIHVRSQWVMGEHFIPERDPKVTTADIVSDQKYSVRTTKLSDSATTLIVVGFGLPDKLDGIEIAEVFDSPPERYQTNPNDDFPTIIYGMAGLAAVAGVGFFIFRNRSLENKKQSRE
;
A
#
# COMPACT_ATOMS: atom_id res chain seq x y z
N LYS A 1 -19.43 25.82 3.48
CA LYS A 1 -18.86 24.84 4.45
C LYS A 1 -19.71 23.60 4.38
N TRP A 2 -19.10 22.43 4.20
CA TRP A 2 -19.82 21.15 4.22
C TRP A 2 -18.86 20.04 4.65
N VAL A 3 -19.47 18.93 5.09
CA VAL A 3 -18.79 17.69 5.48
C VAL A 3 -19.56 16.56 4.81
N ILE A 4 -18.85 15.69 4.11
CA ILE A 4 -19.39 14.50 3.46
C ILE A 4 -18.62 13.33 4.05
N SER A 5 -19.33 12.38 4.63
CA SER A 5 -18.73 11.17 5.20
C SER A 5 -19.56 9.97 4.84
N GLY A 6 -18.92 8.82 4.68
CA GLY A 6 -19.62 7.58 4.39
C GLY A 6 -18.81 6.36 4.79
N PHE A 7 -19.50 5.23 4.78
CA PHE A 7 -18.96 3.91 5.02
C PHE A 7 -19.58 2.96 4.00
N ALA A 8 -18.75 2.14 3.38
CA ALA A 8 -19.19 1.08 2.49
C ALA A 8 -18.39 -0.18 2.79
N ASP A 9 -19.10 -1.28 3.02
CA ASP A 9 -18.48 -2.57 3.28
C ASP A 9 -18.18 -3.34 1.99
N SER A 10 -17.56 -4.51 2.15
CA SER A 10 -17.20 -5.41 1.04
C SER A 10 -18.36 -5.92 0.17
N SER A 11 -19.62 -5.75 0.59
CA SER A 11 -20.81 -6.10 -0.19
C SER A 11 -21.23 -4.98 -1.14
N HIS A 12 -20.77 -3.75 -0.91
CA HIS A 12 -21.13 -2.60 -1.73
C HIS A 12 -20.51 -2.69 -3.15
N PRO A 13 -21.28 -2.50 -4.24
CA PRO A 13 -20.77 -2.67 -5.61
C PRO A 13 -19.53 -1.83 -5.95
N ALA A 14 -19.49 -0.57 -5.51
CA ALA A 14 -18.32 0.29 -5.73
C ALA A 14 -17.07 -0.17 -4.97
N VAL A 15 -17.25 -0.83 -3.81
CA VAL A 15 -16.13 -1.39 -3.03
C VAL A 15 -15.63 -2.68 -3.68
N GLN A 16 -16.53 -3.46 -4.29
CA GLN A 16 -16.14 -4.62 -5.10
C GLN A 16 -15.34 -4.22 -6.34
N ASP A 17 -15.77 -3.17 -7.04
CA ASP A 17 -15.02 -2.59 -8.17
C ASP A 17 -13.63 -2.08 -7.72
N LEU A 18 -13.58 -1.31 -6.63
CA LEU A 18 -12.32 -0.84 -6.04
C LEU A 18 -11.38 -2.02 -5.70
N LYS A 19 -11.90 -3.06 -5.05
CA LYS A 19 -11.15 -4.28 -4.73
C LYS A 19 -10.62 -4.98 -5.98
N SER A 20 -11.43 -5.05 -7.04
CA SER A 20 -10.99 -5.62 -8.33
C SER A 20 -9.83 -4.83 -8.92
N LYS A 21 -9.95 -3.50 -8.99
CA LYS A 21 -8.90 -2.61 -9.52
C LYS A 21 -7.60 -2.71 -8.71
N LEU A 22 -7.70 -2.75 -7.39
CA LEU A 22 -6.53 -2.94 -6.52
C LEU A 22 -5.87 -4.30 -6.75
N ASN A 23 -6.65 -5.38 -6.85
CA ASN A 23 -6.10 -6.71 -7.15
C ASN A 23 -5.50 -6.79 -8.56
N GLU A 24 -6.09 -6.12 -9.55
CA GLU A 24 -5.52 -5.99 -10.88
C GLU A 24 -4.17 -5.29 -10.84
N LYS A 25 -4.04 -4.20 -10.05
CA LYS A 25 -2.77 -3.51 -9.83
C LYS A 25 -1.73 -4.42 -9.17
N ILE A 26 -2.08 -5.09 -8.07
CA ILE A 26 -1.19 -6.04 -7.36
C ILE A 26 -0.66 -7.10 -8.33
N HIS A 27 -1.53 -7.68 -9.16
CA HIS A 27 -1.12 -8.69 -10.14
C HIS A 27 -0.28 -8.11 -11.28
N SER A 28 -0.54 -6.87 -11.70
CA SER A 28 0.27 -6.19 -12.71
C SER A 28 1.69 -5.88 -12.22
N ASP A 29 1.85 -5.67 -10.91
CA ASP A 29 3.15 -5.51 -10.23
C ASP A 29 3.87 -6.87 -10.02
N GLY A 30 3.25 -7.98 -10.44
CA GLY A 30 3.80 -9.32 -10.36
C GLY A 30 3.49 -10.06 -9.06
N SER A 31 2.85 -9.41 -8.09
CA SER A 31 2.47 -10.02 -6.82
C SER A 31 1.31 -11.01 -6.99
N GLN A 32 1.36 -12.10 -6.23
CA GLN A 32 0.31 -13.11 -6.17
C GLN A 32 -0.68 -12.88 -5.02
N ALA A 33 -0.39 -11.93 -4.13
CA ALA A 33 -1.27 -11.60 -3.02
C ALA A 33 -2.63 -11.10 -3.51
N VAL A 34 -3.67 -11.29 -2.70
CA VAL A 34 -5.05 -10.95 -3.05
C VAL A 34 -5.72 -10.27 -1.87
N ILE A 35 -6.39 -9.15 -2.12
CA ILE A 35 -7.31 -8.52 -1.16
C ILE A 35 -8.62 -9.32 -1.20
N SER A 36 -8.89 -10.04 -0.13
CA SER A 36 -10.07 -10.93 -0.02
C SER A 36 -11.33 -10.15 0.38
N ASN A 37 -11.21 -9.22 1.34
CA ASN A 37 -12.24 -8.28 1.74
C ASN A 37 -11.67 -6.86 1.85
N LEU A 38 -12.57 -5.88 1.74
CA LEU A 38 -12.24 -4.46 1.79
C LEU A 38 -13.46 -3.71 2.31
N ASN A 39 -13.24 -2.82 3.27
CA ASN A 39 -14.19 -1.83 3.74
C ASN A 39 -13.57 -0.45 3.52
N VAL A 40 -14.43 0.52 3.22
CA VAL A 40 -14.02 1.90 2.94
C VAL A 40 -14.76 2.82 3.89
N THR A 41 -14.01 3.62 4.63
CA THR A 41 -14.52 4.77 5.38
C THR A 41 -13.94 6.03 4.78
N TYR A 42 -14.76 7.04 4.50
CA TYR A 42 -14.28 8.29 3.96
C TYR A 42 -14.90 9.50 4.66
N GLU A 43 -14.13 10.59 4.68
CA GLU A 43 -14.54 11.89 5.18
C GLU A 43 -13.89 12.99 4.34
N ILE A 44 -14.72 13.87 3.78
CA ILE A 44 -14.31 14.99 2.94
C ILE A 44 -14.91 16.27 3.50
N LYS A 45 -14.07 17.28 3.76
CA LYS A 45 -14.47 18.49 4.49
C LYS A 45 -14.05 19.75 3.74
N LEU A 46 -15.01 20.62 3.41
CA LEU A 46 -14.73 22.01 3.00
C LEU A 46 -14.76 22.94 4.22
N ASN A 47 -13.59 23.45 4.58
CA ASN A 47 -13.39 24.43 5.65
C ASN A 47 -13.04 25.81 5.05
N PRO A 48 -13.99 26.75 5.00
CA PRO A 48 -13.69 28.12 4.59
C PRO A 48 -12.85 28.82 5.68
N ARG A 49 -11.83 29.56 5.26
CA ARG A 49 -11.03 30.49 6.08
C ARG A 49 -11.21 31.90 5.53
N ARG A 50 -10.61 32.88 6.21
CA ARG A 50 -10.67 34.29 5.79
C ARG A 50 -10.08 34.50 4.39
N ASP A 51 -8.93 33.89 4.13
CA ASP A 51 -8.13 34.17 2.92
C ASP A 51 -8.03 32.99 1.94
N PHE A 52 -8.47 31.81 2.35
CA PHE A 52 -8.48 30.60 1.53
C PHE A 52 -9.57 29.64 1.96
N SER A 53 -9.89 28.64 1.14
CA SER A 53 -10.71 27.50 1.55
C SER A 53 -9.87 26.23 1.49
N LEU A 54 -10.06 25.35 2.47
CA LEU A 54 -9.36 24.08 2.55
C LEU A 54 -10.35 22.95 2.33
N ILE A 55 -10.06 22.07 1.36
CA ILE A 55 -10.75 20.79 1.22
C ILE A 55 -9.82 19.69 1.72
N THR A 56 -10.24 18.96 2.74
CA THR A 56 -9.49 17.82 3.28
C THR A 56 -10.16 16.54 2.83
N TYR A 57 -9.39 15.62 2.24
CA TYR A 57 -9.81 14.27 1.85
C TYR A 57 -9.17 13.25 2.78
N SER A 58 -9.98 12.44 3.45
CA SER A 58 -9.55 11.32 4.28
C SER A 58 -10.27 10.08 3.82
N VAL A 59 -9.52 9.07 3.36
CA VAL A 59 -10.06 7.79 2.93
C VAL A 59 -9.28 6.69 3.64
N LEU A 60 -9.97 5.80 4.33
CA LEU A 60 -9.43 4.68 5.08
C LEU A 60 -9.90 3.38 4.43
N PHE A 61 -8.95 2.52 4.11
CA PHE A 61 -9.18 1.17 3.64
C PHE A 61 -8.82 0.16 4.72
N GLU A 62 -9.76 -0.71 5.05
CA GLU A 62 -9.57 -1.80 6.00
C GLU A 62 -9.91 -3.11 5.32
N GLY A 63 -8.96 -4.04 5.25
CA GLY A 63 -9.14 -5.28 4.51
C GLY A 63 -8.15 -6.37 4.92
N THR A 64 -8.27 -7.53 4.29
CA THR A 64 -7.47 -8.73 4.57
C THR A 64 -6.76 -9.17 3.31
N LEU A 65 -5.45 -9.25 3.39
CA LEU A 65 -4.60 -9.80 2.34
C LEU A 65 -4.46 -11.32 2.52
N THR A 66 -4.64 -12.07 1.44
CA THR A 66 -4.44 -13.53 1.35
C THR A 66 -3.39 -13.84 0.29
N ASP A 67 -2.96 -15.11 0.24
CA ASP A 67 -2.05 -15.63 -0.80
C ASP A 67 -0.69 -14.94 -0.88
N TYR A 68 -0.29 -14.24 0.18
CA TYR A 68 1.01 -13.57 0.30
C TYR A 68 2.16 -14.54 0.64
N VAL A 69 1.89 -15.82 0.88
CA VAL A 69 2.94 -16.85 1.07
C VAL A 69 3.21 -17.52 -0.27
N ILE A 70 4.40 -17.29 -0.82
CA ILE A 70 4.81 -17.84 -2.12
C ILE A 70 5.15 -19.32 -1.99
N ALA A 71 5.98 -19.65 -1.02
CA ALA A 71 6.41 -21.02 -0.76
C ALA A 71 6.88 -21.19 0.68
N VAL A 72 6.78 -22.41 1.19
CA VAL A 72 7.43 -22.84 2.42
C VAL A 72 8.49 -23.87 2.02
N ILE A 73 9.75 -23.59 2.34
CA ILE A 73 10.90 -24.40 1.93
C ILE A 73 11.74 -24.69 3.17
N PHE A 74 11.86 -25.96 3.54
CA PHE A 74 12.50 -26.41 4.79
C PHE A 74 11.91 -25.71 6.02
N ASN A 75 12.66 -24.77 6.61
CA ASN A 75 12.32 -24.00 7.81
C ASN A 75 12.14 -22.50 7.53
N LYS A 76 11.86 -22.13 6.27
CA LYS A 76 11.59 -20.75 5.89
C LYS A 76 10.34 -20.59 5.03
N SER A 77 9.68 -19.45 5.19
CA SER A 77 8.58 -19.00 4.34
C SER A 77 9.05 -17.86 3.45
N LEU A 78 8.66 -17.88 2.18
CA LEU A 78 8.87 -16.76 1.24
C LEU A 78 7.59 -15.94 1.20
N ILE A 79 7.67 -14.70 1.69
CA ILE A 79 6.52 -13.79 1.80
C ILE A 79 6.59 -12.76 0.67
N ASP A 80 5.52 -12.65 -0.09
CA ASP A 80 5.31 -11.65 -1.13
C ASP A 80 5.11 -10.26 -0.52
N LEU A 81 5.94 -9.31 -0.94
CA LEU A 81 5.88 -7.90 -0.55
C LEU A 81 5.68 -6.98 -1.76
N GLY A 82 5.37 -7.52 -2.94
CA GLY A 82 5.10 -6.75 -4.16
C GLY A 82 3.76 -5.99 -4.11
N TRP A 83 2.83 -6.37 -3.23
CA TRP A 83 1.49 -5.78 -3.13
C TRP A 83 1.45 -4.34 -2.57
N ARG A 84 2.57 -3.82 -2.05
CA ARG A 84 2.60 -2.59 -1.23
C ARG A 84 2.29 -1.30 -2.00
N ALA A 85 2.46 -1.26 -3.32
CA ALA A 85 2.12 -0.11 -4.17
C ALA A 85 0.64 -0.12 -4.58
N LEU A 86 -0.24 0.02 -3.60
CA LEU A 86 -1.68 0.09 -3.86
C LEU A 86 -2.03 1.42 -4.54
N SER A 87 -2.49 1.35 -5.79
CA SER A 87 -2.94 2.52 -6.55
C SER A 87 -4.13 2.18 -7.44
N VAL A 88 -4.95 3.18 -7.70
CA VAL A 88 -6.16 3.04 -8.52
C VAL A 88 -6.33 4.25 -9.41
N ASP A 89 -6.45 3.99 -10.70
CA ASP A 89 -6.77 5.00 -11.70
C ASP A 89 -8.28 5.23 -11.81
N GLY A 90 -8.63 6.46 -12.14
CA GLY A 90 -10.01 6.84 -12.43
C GLY A 90 -10.90 7.03 -11.19
N PRO A 91 -12.18 7.37 -11.40
CA PRO A 91 -13.11 7.69 -10.32
C PRO A 91 -13.51 6.45 -9.51
N ILE A 92 -13.75 6.65 -8.21
CA ILE A 92 -14.33 5.63 -7.32
C ILE A 92 -15.56 6.25 -6.66
N VAL A 93 -16.73 5.89 -7.16
CA VAL A 93 -18.00 6.54 -6.79
C VAL A 93 -18.75 5.67 -5.79
N ILE A 94 -18.83 6.11 -4.53
CA ILE A 94 -19.62 5.49 -3.47
C ILE A 94 -20.82 6.41 -3.21
N ASP A 95 -22.04 5.89 -3.39
CA ASP A 95 -23.29 6.64 -3.19
C ASP A 95 -23.33 8.02 -3.89
N GLY A 96 -22.78 8.08 -5.11
CA GLY A 96 -22.72 9.30 -5.92
C GLY A 96 -21.57 10.26 -5.57
N ILE A 97 -20.72 9.91 -4.60
CA ILE A 97 -19.55 10.69 -4.19
C ILE A 97 -18.28 10.03 -4.73
N ASP A 98 -17.52 10.75 -5.55
CA ASP A 98 -16.19 10.32 -5.97
C ASP A 98 -15.18 10.56 -4.84
N ILE A 99 -14.58 9.48 -4.35
CA ILE A 99 -13.59 9.52 -3.27
C ILE A 99 -12.15 9.54 -3.77
N ASN A 100 -11.90 9.34 -5.06
CA ASN A 100 -10.54 9.24 -5.62
C ASN A 100 -10.11 10.52 -6.34
N ILE A 101 -11.01 11.17 -7.07
CA ILE A 101 -10.70 12.35 -7.89
C ILE A 101 -11.32 13.62 -7.31
N PRO A 102 -10.52 14.54 -6.72
CA PRO A 102 -11.03 15.76 -6.10
C PRO A 102 -11.85 16.67 -7.03
N LEU A 103 -11.44 16.78 -8.30
CA LEU A 103 -12.15 17.60 -9.28
C LEU A 103 -13.60 17.15 -9.48
N ASN A 104 -13.87 15.84 -9.49
CA ASN A 104 -15.22 15.30 -9.65
C ASN A 104 -16.13 15.67 -8.47
N LEU A 105 -15.59 15.68 -7.25
CA LEU A 105 -16.32 16.17 -6.09
C LEU A 105 -16.63 17.66 -6.22
N ILE A 106 -15.64 18.49 -6.57
CA ILE A 106 -15.83 19.93 -6.72
C ILE A 106 -16.88 20.22 -7.81
N ARG A 107 -16.86 19.48 -8.91
CA ARG A 107 -17.87 19.60 -9.98
C ARG A 107 -19.30 19.33 -9.48
N SER A 108 -19.47 18.37 -8.58
CA SER A 108 -20.79 18.01 -8.05
C SER A 108 -21.26 18.94 -6.91
N GLN A 109 -20.35 19.34 -6.01
CA GLN A 109 -20.69 20.11 -4.81
C GLN A 109 -20.60 21.62 -5.02
N GLU A 110 -19.69 22.08 -5.88
CA GLU A 110 -19.37 23.49 -6.09
C GLU A 110 -19.21 23.79 -7.60
N PRO A 111 -20.26 23.62 -8.43
CA PRO A 111 -20.17 23.71 -9.89
C PRO A 111 -19.70 25.09 -10.39
N GLN A 112 -19.98 26.15 -9.64
CA GLN A 112 -19.48 27.49 -9.95
C GLN A 112 -17.96 27.60 -9.77
N VAL A 113 -17.40 26.95 -8.74
CA VAL A 113 -15.96 26.89 -8.52
C VAL A 113 -15.29 26.03 -9.59
N PHE A 114 -15.90 24.89 -9.94
CA PHE A 114 -15.41 24.04 -11.01
C PHE A 114 -15.28 24.77 -12.36
N ALA A 115 -16.22 25.67 -12.68
CA ALA A 115 -16.17 26.45 -13.92
C ALA A 115 -14.92 27.35 -14.03
N HIS A 116 -14.30 27.74 -12.91
CA HIS A 116 -13.05 28.49 -12.89
C HIS A 116 -11.79 27.60 -13.04
N PHE A 117 -11.93 26.29 -12.83
CA PHE A 117 -10.83 25.33 -12.99
C PHE A 117 -10.80 24.72 -14.39
N ALA A 118 -11.97 24.55 -15.02
CA ALA A 118 -12.07 23.95 -16.34
C ALA A 118 -11.20 24.68 -17.39
N GLY A 119 -10.38 23.92 -18.11
CA GLY A 119 -9.45 24.41 -19.12
C GLY A 119 -8.19 25.09 -18.57
N THR A 120 -7.93 24.99 -17.25
CA THR A 120 -6.73 25.57 -16.61
C THR A 120 -5.82 24.49 -16.03
N ASP A 121 -4.60 24.84 -15.66
CA ASP A 121 -3.67 23.94 -14.96
C ASP A 121 -4.26 23.40 -13.63
N ALA A 122 -5.23 24.11 -13.03
CA ALA A 122 -5.93 23.66 -11.83
C ALA A 122 -6.77 22.40 -12.09
N GLU A 123 -7.34 22.25 -13.29
CA GLU A 123 -8.05 21.04 -13.70
C GLU A 123 -7.10 19.84 -13.70
N GLU A 124 -5.90 19.98 -14.28
CA GLU A 124 -4.93 18.89 -14.33
C GLU A 124 -4.54 18.41 -12.93
N ILE A 125 -4.19 19.33 -12.03
CA ILE A 125 -3.70 18.94 -10.69
C ILE A 125 -4.80 18.38 -9.79
N LEU A 126 -6.06 18.82 -9.97
CA LEU A 126 -7.21 18.32 -9.20
C LEU A 126 -7.82 17.05 -9.79
N ASN A 127 -7.51 16.72 -11.04
CA ASN A 127 -7.95 15.49 -11.70
C ASN A 127 -7.05 14.28 -11.38
N LYS A 128 -5.92 14.48 -10.68
CA LYS A 128 -5.02 13.40 -10.27
C LYS A 128 -5.68 12.51 -9.21
N PRO A 129 -5.66 11.17 -9.37
CA PRO A 129 -6.11 10.24 -8.35
C PRO A 129 -5.38 10.43 -7.03
N THR A 130 -6.12 10.31 -5.92
CA THR A 130 -5.57 10.43 -4.56
C THR A 130 -5.18 9.08 -3.97
N ILE A 131 -5.82 8.00 -4.43
CA ILE A 131 -5.48 6.61 -4.11
C ILE A 131 -4.29 6.18 -4.97
N ASN A 132 -3.10 6.57 -4.54
CA ASN A 132 -1.85 6.16 -5.18
C ASN A 132 -0.75 6.03 -4.12
N ALA A 133 -0.20 4.82 -3.96
CA ALA A 133 0.92 4.54 -3.07
C ALA A 133 2.14 3.97 -3.84
N ASP A 134 2.28 4.27 -5.13
CA ASP A 134 3.33 3.70 -5.98
C ASP A 134 4.74 4.02 -5.46
N SER A 135 4.91 5.18 -4.80
CA SER A 135 6.21 5.59 -4.26
C SER A 135 6.71 4.71 -3.11
N ILE A 136 5.88 3.81 -2.57
CA ILE A 136 6.29 2.81 -1.59
C ILE A 136 7.24 1.77 -2.23
N LEU A 137 6.97 1.32 -3.47
CA LEU A 137 7.85 0.36 -4.18
C LEU A 137 9.04 1.03 -4.87
N GLU A 138 8.98 2.35 -5.11
CA GLU A 138 10.16 3.13 -5.55
C GLU A 138 11.29 3.10 -4.52
N ARG A 139 10.97 2.73 -3.26
CA ARG A 139 11.91 2.59 -2.16
C ARG A 139 12.06 1.12 -1.79
N PRO A 140 13.18 0.48 -2.17
CA PRO A 140 13.45 -0.90 -1.82
C PRO A 140 13.31 -1.13 -0.32
N LEU A 141 12.84 -2.31 0.08
CA LEU A 141 12.68 -2.69 1.49
C LEU A 141 14.00 -2.63 2.27
N THR A 142 15.13 -2.79 1.58
CA THR A 142 16.48 -2.59 2.13
C THR A 142 16.79 -1.15 2.53
N ASN A 143 15.96 -0.18 2.17
CA ASN A 143 16.10 1.21 2.61
C ASN A 143 15.16 1.53 3.79
N TRP A 144 14.35 0.57 4.24
CA TRP A 144 13.42 0.74 5.34
C TRP A 144 14.14 0.44 6.65
N HIS A 145 13.72 1.08 7.73
CA HIS A 145 14.27 0.80 9.04
C HIS A 145 13.80 -0.57 9.52
N PHE A 146 14.74 -1.43 9.90
CA PHE A 146 14.46 -2.77 10.38
C PHE A 146 14.55 -2.84 11.89
N LEU A 147 13.46 -3.26 12.53
CA LEU A 147 13.35 -3.53 13.95
C LEU A 147 13.18 -5.03 14.15
N PHE A 148 14.08 -5.61 14.93
CA PHE A 148 13.97 -6.99 15.36
C PHE A 148 13.64 -7.04 16.85
N ASP A 149 12.51 -7.68 17.18
CA ASP A 149 12.14 -7.97 18.55
C ASP A 149 12.44 -9.45 18.85
N PRO A 150 13.53 -9.73 19.60
CA PRO A 150 13.86 -11.09 20.02
C PRO A 150 12.98 -11.57 21.19
N THR A 151 12.13 -10.70 21.78
CA THR A 151 11.28 -11.09 22.89
C THR A 151 10.20 -12.05 22.41
N ARG A 152 10.06 -13.13 23.18
CA ARG A 152 9.19 -14.27 22.89
C ARG A 152 7.73 -13.82 22.97
N ILE A 153 7.07 -13.66 21.82
CA ILE A 153 5.64 -13.36 21.78
C ILE A 153 4.87 -14.67 21.93
N ILE A 154 3.95 -14.73 22.90
CA ILE A 154 2.89 -15.73 22.92
C ILE A 154 1.83 -15.25 21.93
N VAL A 155 1.74 -15.91 20.77
CA VAL A 155 0.74 -15.57 19.75
C VAL A 155 -0.58 -16.20 20.19
N ASP A 156 -1.56 -15.36 20.54
CA ASP A 156 -2.92 -15.78 20.87
C ASP A 156 -3.74 -16.01 19.59
N GLU A 157 -4.57 -17.06 19.55
CA GLU A 157 -5.39 -17.51 18.40
C GLU A 157 -6.22 -16.37 17.80
N LYS A 158 -6.61 -15.40 18.64
CA LYS A 158 -7.48 -14.27 18.28
C LYS A 158 -6.93 -13.37 17.17
N ASN A 159 -5.61 -13.32 16.97
CA ASN A 159 -4.98 -12.47 15.95
C ASN A 159 -4.57 -13.22 14.67
N PHE A 160 -4.47 -14.55 14.69
CA PHE A 160 -3.82 -15.31 13.59
C PHE A 160 -4.49 -16.64 13.21
N GLY A 161 -5.63 -17.00 13.80
CA GLY A 161 -6.45 -18.15 13.41
C GLY A 161 -6.21 -19.41 14.26
N PRO A 162 -7.15 -20.38 14.24
CA PRO A 162 -7.21 -21.51 15.18
C PRO A 162 -6.19 -22.64 14.93
N ASP A 163 -5.47 -22.63 13.80
CA ASP A 163 -4.65 -23.77 13.36
C ASP A 163 -3.13 -23.60 13.59
N LYS A 164 -2.69 -22.64 14.40
CA LYS A 164 -1.27 -22.47 14.75
C LYS A 164 -1.01 -22.86 16.19
N GLU A 165 -0.20 -23.90 16.40
CA GLU A 165 0.35 -24.26 17.71
C GLU A 165 0.90 -23.02 18.41
N MET A 166 0.58 -22.86 19.71
CA MET A 166 1.14 -21.82 20.56
C MET A 166 2.66 -21.96 20.64
N GLY A 167 3.37 -21.28 19.73
CA GLY A 167 4.81 -21.22 19.67
C GLY A 167 5.37 -19.93 20.24
N ILE A 168 6.58 -20.01 20.79
CA ILE A 168 7.42 -18.84 21.06
C ILE A 168 7.92 -18.32 19.71
N HIS A 169 7.53 -17.10 19.34
CA HIS A 169 7.98 -16.49 18.10
C HIS A 169 8.74 -15.19 18.35
N VAL A 170 9.69 -14.89 17.46
CA VAL A 170 10.32 -13.57 17.33
C VAL A 170 9.54 -12.72 16.32
N ARG A 171 9.79 -11.41 16.28
CA ARG A 171 9.11 -10.50 15.35
C ARG A 171 10.11 -9.68 14.55
N SER A 172 9.84 -9.56 13.27
CA SER A 172 10.52 -8.64 12.35
C SER A 172 9.57 -7.54 11.93
N GLN A 173 10.06 -6.30 11.95
CA GLN A 173 9.30 -5.14 11.57
C GLN A 173 10.11 -4.24 10.64
N TRP A 174 9.49 -3.80 9.55
CA TRP A 174 10.04 -2.78 8.66
C TRP A 174 9.21 -1.51 8.73
N VAL A 175 9.86 -0.36 8.83
CA VAL A 175 9.23 0.96 8.95
C VAL A 175 9.81 1.91 7.91
N MET A 176 8.92 2.63 7.21
CA MET A 176 9.29 3.66 6.23
C MET A 176 8.72 5.02 6.66
N GLY A 177 9.58 6.05 6.72
CA GLY A 177 9.17 7.45 6.90
C GLY A 177 9.46 8.09 8.27
N GLU A 178 10.00 7.35 9.25
CA GLU A 178 10.17 7.90 10.60
C GLU A 178 11.49 8.66 10.84
N HIS A 179 12.58 8.39 10.09
CA HIS A 179 13.94 8.88 10.41
C HIS A 179 14.74 9.62 9.34
N PHE A 180 14.26 9.73 8.09
CA PHE A 180 14.96 10.53 7.07
C PHE A 180 14.29 11.90 6.87
N ILE A 181 15.04 12.95 7.20
CA ILE A 181 14.59 14.35 7.23
C ILE A 181 14.08 14.89 5.87
N PRO A 182 14.56 14.45 4.68
CA PRO A 182 13.97 14.88 3.41
C PRO A 182 12.58 14.27 3.11
N GLU A 183 12.18 13.22 3.84
CA GLU A 183 11.04 12.37 3.46
C GLU A 183 9.71 12.81 4.08
N ARG A 184 9.70 13.85 4.91
CA ARG A 184 8.48 14.42 5.51
C ARG A 184 7.89 15.59 4.73
N ASP A 185 8.60 16.12 3.75
CA ASP A 185 8.10 17.28 3.02
C ASP A 185 6.93 16.86 2.13
N PRO A 186 5.73 17.40 2.37
CA PRO A 186 4.58 17.02 1.58
C PRO A 186 4.80 17.42 0.12
N LYS A 187 4.36 16.56 -0.81
CA LYS A 187 4.38 16.88 -2.23
C LYS A 187 3.35 17.99 -2.47
N VAL A 188 3.84 19.17 -2.82
CA VAL A 188 3.01 20.35 -3.12
C VAL A 188 2.98 20.57 -4.62
N THR A 189 1.78 20.61 -5.19
CA THR A 189 1.58 21.07 -6.57
C THR A 189 0.68 22.29 -6.55
N THR A 190 1.03 23.30 -7.35
CA THR A 190 0.31 24.58 -7.38
C THR A 190 -0.03 24.92 -8.82
N ALA A 191 -1.23 25.44 -9.02
CA ALA A 191 -1.68 26.04 -10.27
C ALA A 191 -2.31 27.39 -9.96
N ASP A 192 -2.09 28.37 -10.83
CA ASP A 192 -2.72 29.67 -10.71
C ASP A 192 -3.94 29.73 -11.63
N ILE A 193 -5.02 30.32 -11.14
CA ILE A 193 -6.22 30.61 -11.93
C ILE A 193 -6.51 32.10 -11.90
N VAL A 194 -7.17 32.60 -12.94
CA VAL A 194 -7.66 33.97 -13.00
C VAL A 194 -9.18 33.94 -13.03
N SER A 195 -9.80 34.56 -12.04
CA SER A 195 -11.23 34.84 -12.02
C SER A 195 -11.44 36.36 -12.06
N ASP A 196 -11.99 36.96 -11.02
CA ASP A 196 -11.97 38.42 -10.77
C ASP A 196 -10.56 38.92 -10.37
N GLN A 197 -9.79 38.06 -9.71
CA GLN A 197 -8.38 38.25 -9.41
C GLN A 197 -7.60 36.94 -9.57
N LYS A 198 -6.28 37.01 -9.37
CA LYS A 198 -5.41 35.84 -9.41
C LYS A 198 -5.55 35.04 -8.11
N TYR A 199 -5.90 33.76 -8.22
CA TYR A 199 -5.91 32.80 -7.13
C TYR A 199 -4.89 31.69 -7.37
N SER A 200 -4.48 31.05 -6.28
CA SER A 200 -3.59 29.90 -6.32
C SER A 200 -4.31 28.67 -5.76
N VAL A 201 -4.40 27.63 -6.58
CA VAL A 201 -4.93 26.32 -6.21
C VAL A 201 -3.74 25.44 -5.85
N ARG A 202 -3.74 24.92 -4.63
CA ARG A 202 -2.66 24.10 -4.10
C ARG A 202 -3.17 22.75 -3.66
N THR A 203 -2.58 21.68 -4.20
CA THR A 203 -2.71 20.32 -3.65
C THR A 203 -1.50 20.03 -2.79
N THR A 204 -1.73 19.40 -1.63
CA THR A 204 -0.67 19.00 -0.71
C THR A 204 -0.94 17.55 -0.34
N LYS A 205 -0.11 16.65 -0.87
CA LYS A 205 -0.15 15.23 -0.52
C LYS A 205 0.90 14.99 0.56
N LEU A 206 0.49 14.38 1.68
CA LEU A 206 1.45 13.88 2.65
C LEU A 206 2.37 12.85 1.97
N SER A 207 3.63 12.81 2.39
CA SER A 207 4.54 11.77 1.91
C SER A 207 3.94 10.39 2.19
N ASP A 208 4.06 9.48 1.21
CA ASP A 208 3.65 8.10 1.43
C ASP A 208 4.54 7.52 2.53
N SER A 209 3.92 7.10 3.63
CA SER A 209 4.59 6.43 4.74
C SER A 209 4.00 5.03 4.88
N ALA A 210 4.85 4.01 4.89
CA ALA A 210 4.44 2.69 5.32
C ALA A 210 4.78 2.56 6.80
N THR A 211 3.79 2.83 7.64
CA THR A 211 3.98 2.97 9.08
C THR A 211 4.56 1.70 9.69
N THR A 212 4.20 0.49 9.22
CA THR A 212 4.71 -0.76 9.78
C THR A 212 4.34 -1.99 8.92
N LEU A 213 5.34 -2.76 8.45
CA LEU A 213 5.17 -4.16 8.01
C LEU A 213 5.65 -5.07 9.14
N ILE A 214 4.79 -5.96 9.64
CA ILE A 214 5.16 -6.91 10.71
C ILE A 214 5.06 -8.32 10.19
N VAL A 215 6.09 -9.10 10.47
CA VAL A 215 6.08 -10.54 10.25
C VAL A 215 6.47 -11.25 11.53
N VAL A 216 5.79 -12.36 11.80
CA VAL A 216 6.14 -13.31 12.86
C VAL A 216 7.25 -14.21 12.33
N GLY A 217 8.41 -14.18 12.98
CA GLY A 217 9.66 -14.79 12.52
C GLY A 217 10.76 -13.76 12.27
N PHE A 218 11.97 -14.27 12.02
CA PHE A 218 13.11 -13.48 11.60
C PHE A 218 13.08 -13.30 10.08
N GLY A 219 12.90 -12.07 9.62
CA GLY A 219 12.66 -11.75 8.22
C GLY A 219 13.85 -11.07 7.56
N LEU A 220 14.20 -11.52 6.36
CA LEU A 220 15.26 -10.95 5.53
C LEU A 220 14.70 -10.48 4.19
N PRO A 221 14.93 -9.22 3.79
CA PRO A 221 14.51 -8.74 2.48
C PRO A 221 15.29 -9.46 1.37
N ASP A 222 14.61 -9.89 0.33
CA ASP A 222 15.21 -10.47 -0.88
C ASP A 222 14.37 -10.12 -2.12
N LYS A 223 14.79 -10.55 -3.31
CA LYS A 223 14.05 -10.40 -4.56
C LYS A 223 13.89 -11.73 -5.28
N LEU A 224 12.67 -11.99 -5.73
CA LEU A 224 12.33 -13.14 -6.56
C LEU A 224 11.74 -12.62 -7.88
N ASP A 225 12.41 -12.87 -9.00
CA ASP A 225 12.00 -12.42 -10.34
C ASP A 225 11.67 -10.91 -10.42
N GLY A 226 12.40 -10.09 -9.67
CA GLY A 226 12.22 -8.64 -9.60
C GLY A 226 11.16 -8.17 -8.59
N ILE A 227 10.41 -9.08 -7.99
CA ILE A 227 9.43 -8.80 -6.93
C ILE A 227 10.15 -8.83 -5.58
N GLU A 228 9.92 -7.82 -4.74
CA GLU A 228 10.43 -7.83 -3.38
C GLU A 228 9.71 -8.86 -2.51
N ILE A 229 10.48 -9.65 -1.78
CA ILE A 229 10.00 -10.68 -0.86
C ILE A 229 10.68 -10.54 0.49
N ALA A 230 10.13 -11.21 1.51
CA ALA A 230 10.86 -11.51 2.74
C ALA A 230 11.05 -13.01 2.90
N GLU A 231 12.29 -13.44 3.13
CA GLU A 231 12.58 -14.77 3.65
C GLU A 231 12.40 -14.78 5.16
N VAL A 232 11.48 -15.60 5.66
CA VAL A 232 11.08 -15.61 7.07
C VAL A 232 11.44 -16.93 7.70
N PHE A 233 12.26 -16.88 8.73
CA PHE A 233 12.73 -18.01 9.53
C PHE A 233 12.03 -18.03 10.89
N ASP A 234 11.85 -19.20 11.48
CA ASP A 234 11.26 -19.32 12.82
C ASP A 234 12.15 -18.71 13.92
N SER A 235 13.47 -18.67 13.69
CA SER A 235 14.47 -18.15 14.62
C SER A 235 15.59 -17.39 13.89
N PRO A 236 16.25 -16.44 14.55
CA PRO A 236 17.39 -15.73 13.96
C PRO A 236 18.59 -16.68 13.78
N PRO A 237 19.45 -16.46 12.77
CA PRO A 237 20.68 -17.24 12.58
C PRO A 237 21.61 -17.16 13.80
N GLU A 238 22.37 -18.23 14.07
CA GLU A 238 23.30 -18.33 15.23
C GLU A 238 24.35 -17.20 15.32
N ARG A 239 24.59 -16.47 14.23
CA ARG A 239 25.54 -15.34 14.15
C ARG A 239 24.88 -13.97 13.98
N TYR A 240 23.59 -13.83 14.29
CA TYR A 240 22.94 -12.52 14.31
C TYR A 240 23.48 -11.69 15.48
N GLN A 241 24.42 -10.77 15.20
CA GLN A 241 24.89 -9.77 16.15
C GLN A 241 24.24 -8.43 15.79
N THR A 242 23.44 -7.88 16.70
CA THR A 242 23.01 -6.48 16.63
C THR A 242 24.19 -5.60 17.02
N ASN A 243 24.96 -5.11 16.05
CA ASN A 243 25.95 -4.09 16.34
C ASN A 243 25.19 -2.74 16.43
N PRO A 244 25.23 -2.00 17.55
CA PRO A 244 24.42 -0.79 17.73
C PRO A 244 24.71 0.35 16.74
N ASN A 245 25.76 0.22 15.92
CA ASN A 245 26.22 1.21 14.95
C ASN A 245 26.09 0.74 13.48
N ASP A 246 25.61 -0.48 13.23
CA ASP A 246 25.35 -0.99 11.87
C ASP A 246 23.85 -0.93 11.60
N ASP A 247 23.44 -0.16 10.58
CA ASP A 247 22.04 -0.09 10.11
C ASP A 247 21.56 -1.42 9.49
N PHE A 248 22.47 -2.33 9.15
CA PHE A 248 22.16 -3.68 8.66
C PHE A 248 23.13 -4.71 9.24
N PRO A 249 22.64 -5.80 9.88
CA PRO A 249 23.49 -6.89 10.32
C PRO A 249 24.13 -7.58 9.11
N THR A 250 25.44 -7.81 9.15
CA THR A 250 26.16 -8.57 8.12
C THR A 250 25.74 -10.05 8.20
N ILE A 251 24.93 -10.53 7.25
CA ILE A 251 24.48 -11.92 7.19
C ILE A 251 25.40 -12.70 6.25
N ILE A 252 26.26 -13.52 6.82
CA ILE A 252 27.24 -14.35 6.10
C ILE A 252 26.55 -15.66 5.67
N TYR A 253 26.39 -15.80 4.34
CA TYR A 253 26.22 -17.03 3.54
C TYR A 253 24.94 -17.86 3.72
N GLY A 254 23.94 -17.64 2.85
CA GLY A 254 22.81 -18.56 2.64
C GLY A 254 21.81 -18.15 1.54
N MET A 255 21.77 -16.86 1.16
CA MET A 255 20.68 -16.31 0.34
C MET A 255 20.73 -16.70 -1.17
N ALA A 256 21.92 -16.84 -1.76
CA ALA A 256 22.05 -16.96 -3.23
C ALA A 256 21.56 -18.29 -3.84
N GLY A 257 21.50 -19.38 -3.07
CA GLY A 257 21.20 -20.73 -3.62
C GLY A 257 19.72 -21.06 -3.76
N LEU A 258 18.84 -20.41 -2.99
CA LEU A 258 17.44 -20.83 -2.82
C LEU A 258 16.44 -19.99 -3.61
N ALA A 259 16.76 -18.71 -3.89
CA ALA A 259 15.99 -17.88 -4.81
C ALA A 259 15.86 -18.54 -6.21
N ALA A 260 16.91 -19.23 -6.67
CA ALA A 260 16.90 -19.97 -7.95
C ALA A 260 15.89 -21.13 -7.97
N VAL A 261 15.69 -21.83 -6.85
CA VAL A 261 14.74 -22.96 -6.75
C VAL A 261 13.30 -22.44 -6.62
N ALA A 262 13.11 -21.37 -5.85
CA ALA A 262 11.81 -20.70 -5.73
C ALA A 262 11.33 -20.12 -7.07
N GLY A 263 12.24 -19.56 -7.89
CA GLY A 263 11.92 -19.02 -9.21
C GLY A 263 11.36 -20.08 -10.16
N VAL A 264 11.91 -21.30 -10.13
CA VAL A 264 11.39 -22.43 -10.93
C VAL A 264 9.98 -22.83 -10.47
N GLY A 265 9.72 -22.87 -9.17
CA GLY A 265 8.39 -23.17 -8.63
C GLY A 265 7.34 -22.09 -8.94
N PHE A 266 7.72 -20.82 -8.79
CA PHE A 266 6.89 -19.66 -9.11
C PHE A 266 6.52 -19.63 -10.60
N PHE A 267 7.48 -19.90 -11.49
CA PHE A 267 7.23 -19.97 -12.94
C PHE A 267 6.21 -21.05 -13.32
N ILE A 268 6.31 -22.24 -12.69
CA ILE A 268 5.37 -23.34 -12.93
C ILE A 268 3.95 -22.99 -12.45
N PHE A 269 3.81 -22.36 -11.28
CA PHE A 269 2.49 -21.98 -10.74
C PHE A 269 1.85 -20.84 -11.55
N ARG A 270 2.66 -19.82 -11.92
CA ARG A 270 2.21 -18.69 -12.75
C ARG A 270 1.74 -19.16 -14.12
N ASN A 271 2.44 -20.10 -14.76
CA ASN A 271 2.04 -20.62 -16.07
C ASN A 271 0.67 -21.34 -16.01
N ARG A 272 0.41 -22.12 -14.96
CA ARG A 272 -0.88 -22.81 -14.78
C ARG A 272 -2.05 -21.84 -14.53
N SER A 273 -1.81 -20.76 -13.78
CA SER A 273 -2.85 -19.72 -13.54
C SER A 273 -3.21 -18.96 -14.82
N LEU A 274 -2.22 -18.68 -15.68
CA LEU A 274 -2.44 -18.04 -16.98
C LEU A 274 -3.17 -18.94 -17.98
N GLU A 275 -2.87 -20.24 -17.99
CA GLU A 275 -3.58 -21.23 -18.83
C GLU A 275 -5.04 -21.39 -18.38
N ASN A 276 -5.31 -21.45 -17.07
CA ASN A 276 -6.68 -21.54 -16.54
C ASN A 276 -7.54 -20.29 -16.81
N LYS A 277 -6.92 -19.09 -16.87
CA LYS A 277 -7.62 -17.84 -17.26
C LYS A 277 -7.94 -17.78 -18.76
N LYS A 278 -7.19 -18.46 -19.62
CA LYS A 278 -7.52 -18.57 -21.05
C LYS A 278 -8.67 -19.55 -21.28
N GLN A 279 -8.66 -20.68 -20.58
CA GLN A 279 -9.68 -21.73 -20.74
C GLN A 279 -11.05 -21.37 -20.18
N SER A 280 -11.14 -20.33 -19.33
CA SER A 280 -12.40 -19.78 -18.80
C SER A 280 -12.97 -18.63 -19.65
N ARG A 281 -12.29 -18.26 -20.74
CA ARG A 281 -12.74 -17.25 -21.72
C ARG A 281 -13.07 -17.83 -23.10
N GLU A 282 -13.13 -19.15 -23.22
CA GLU A 282 -13.68 -19.90 -24.38
C GLU A 282 -15.00 -20.56 -23.99
#